data_AF-A0A7Y4FJ83-F1
#
_entry.id   AF-A0A7Y4FJ83-F1
#
_cell.length_a   1.000
_cell.length_b   1.000
_cell.length_c   1.000
_cell.angle_alpha   90.00
_cell.angle_beta   90.00
_cell.angle_gamma   90.00
#
_symmetry.space_group_name_H-M   'P 1'
#
loop_
_entity.id
_entity.type
_entity.pdbx_description
1 polymer ?
#
loop_
_entity_poly.entity_id
_entity_poly.type
_entity_poly.pdbx_seq_one_letter_code
_entity_poly.pdbx_strand_id
1 'polypeptide(L)'
;MQELTYNRLIHHSFSKTYQSFKETYNQLFDTSEIEDHQRAKILAIVVLFSNQSDKLLNKLAYRMALAYGLKTFDYKPLYDIAINTGLIPVVALLKQVNAFSVDNGMQDSFISNLMDSYVDNFRVHNIVHTEQQVALNGFFSQHSQDSATVVAPTSYGKSELIMSAIEYAKNKNICVLVPSKSLLAQTRKRILDAKIEWVSRIISHPEMCSNSEEPSVYVLTQERLTRLLNQYKTLTFDMVIVDEAHNILDKDGRNGPCK
;
A
#
# COMPACT_ATOMS: atom_id res chain seq x y z
N MET A 1 -0.68 -33.65 2.37
CA MET A 1 -2.06 -33.20 2.64
C MET A 1 -2.47 -32.36 1.44
N GLN A 2 -3.54 -32.69 0.71
CA GLN A 2 -3.88 -31.92 -0.50
C GLN A 2 -4.28 -30.49 -0.10
N GLU A 3 -3.79 -29.51 -0.86
CA GLU A 3 -3.99 -28.09 -0.61
C GLU A 3 -5.48 -27.71 -0.70
N LEU A 4 -5.96 -26.93 0.27
CA LEU A 4 -7.32 -26.40 0.26
C LEU A 4 -7.30 -25.07 -0.49
N THR A 5 -8.09 -24.98 -1.56
CA THR A 5 -8.29 -23.75 -2.34
C THR A 5 -9.74 -23.30 -2.25
N TYR A 6 -10.01 -22.03 -2.52
CA TYR A 6 -11.36 -21.49 -2.54
C TYR A 6 -12.26 -22.25 -3.53
N ASN A 7 -11.75 -22.54 -4.73
CA ASN A 7 -12.47 -23.30 -5.75
C ASN A 7 -12.82 -24.71 -5.29
N ARG A 8 -11.96 -25.33 -4.48
CA ARG A 8 -12.21 -26.64 -3.90
C ARG A 8 -13.24 -26.57 -2.77
N LEU A 9 -13.20 -25.53 -1.94
CA LEU A 9 -14.17 -25.30 -0.88
C LEU A 9 -15.60 -25.20 -1.43
N ILE A 10 -15.79 -24.51 -2.55
CA ILE A 10 -17.11 -24.33 -3.20
C ILE A 10 -17.53 -25.49 -4.10
N HIS A 11 -16.63 -26.46 -4.34
CA HIS A 11 -16.92 -27.58 -5.24
C HIS A 11 -18.03 -28.48 -4.67
N HIS A 12 -18.87 -29.04 -5.55
CA HIS A 12 -20.05 -29.83 -5.15
C HIS A 12 -19.73 -31.01 -4.23
N SER A 13 -18.54 -31.60 -4.36
CA SER A 13 -18.04 -32.68 -3.50
C SER A 13 -17.84 -32.26 -2.03
N PHE A 14 -17.72 -30.96 -1.76
CA PHE A 14 -17.59 -30.36 -0.43
C PHE A 14 -18.87 -29.64 0.01
N SER A 15 -20.01 -29.86 -0.67
CA SER A 15 -21.27 -29.14 -0.43
C SER A 15 -21.70 -29.10 1.05
N LYS A 16 -21.63 -30.22 1.78
CA LYS A 16 -21.94 -30.26 3.22
C LYS A 16 -20.99 -29.39 4.06
N THR A 17 -19.68 -29.48 3.79
CA THR A 17 -18.65 -28.67 4.47
C THR A 17 -18.82 -27.19 4.17
N TYR A 18 -19.13 -26.85 2.91
CA TYR A 18 -19.38 -25.48 2.48
C TYR A 18 -20.61 -24.89 3.15
N GLN A 19 -21.71 -25.65 3.28
CA GLN A 19 -22.90 -25.18 3.99
C GLN A 19 -22.61 -24.94 5.47
N SER A 20 -21.92 -25.89 6.14
CA SER A 20 -21.53 -25.69 7.53
C SER A 20 -20.59 -24.49 7.71
N PHE A 21 -19.67 -24.25 6.76
CA PHE A 21 -18.82 -23.06 6.77
C PHE A 21 -19.68 -21.80 6.62
N LYS A 22 -20.60 -21.77 5.68
CA LYS A 22 -21.48 -20.63 5.40
C LYS A 22 -22.34 -20.26 6.61
N GLU A 23 -22.89 -21.25 7.30
CA GLU A 23 -23.62 -21.05 8.56
C GLU A 23 -22.74 -20.39 9.62
N THR A 24 -21.54 -20.95 9.88
CA THR A 24 -20.59 -20.40 10.84
C THR A 24 -20.08 -19.01 10.44
N TYR A 25 -19.93 -18.75 9.14
CA TYR A 25 -19.56 -17.45 8.63
C TYR A 25 -20.67 -16.40 8.81
N ASN A 26 -21.92 -16.75 8.53
CA ASN A 26 -23.06 -15.84 8.70
C ASN A 26 -23.26 -15.45 10.17
N GLN A 27 -23.02 -16.38 11.10
CA GLN A 27 -23.08 -16.12 12.54
C GLN A 27 -22.19 -14.96 12.99
N LEU A 28 -21.11 -14.65 12.28
CA LEU A 28 -20.25 -13.49 12.60
C LEU A 28 -20.96 -12.14 12.36
N PHE A 29 -22.00 -12.12 11.54
CA PHE A 29 -22.73 -10.90 11.14
C PHE A 29 -24.15 -10.84 11.70
N ASP A 30 -24.61 -11.89 12.37
CA ASP A 30 -25.89 -11.91 13.07
C ASP A 30 -25.83 -11.11 14.38
N THR A 31 -26.99 -10.76 14.95
CA THR A 31 -27.10 -10.00 16.21
C THR A 31 -26.93 -10.87 17.47
N SER A 32 -26.96 -12.20 17.35
CA SER A 32 -26.79 -13.12 18.48
C SER A 32 -25.36 -13.13 19.01
N GLU A 33 -25.18 -13.33 20.31
CA GLU A 33 -23.84 -13.54 20.88
C GLU A 33 -23.19 -14.84 20.37
N ILE A 34 -21.86 -14.92 20.41
CA ILE A 34 -21.10 -16.11 19.99
C ILE A 34 -20.85 -16.97 21.22
N GLU A 35 -21.38 -18.19 21.23
CA GLU A 35 -21.12 -19.17 22.28
C GLU A 35 -19.70 -19.76 22.17
N ASP A 36 -19.16 -20.30 23.27
CA ASP A 36 -17.78 -20.82 23.31
C ASP A 36 -17.51 -21.92 22.27
N HIS A 37 -18.47 -22.81 22.04
CA HIS A 37 -18.34 -23.87 21.03
C HIS A 37 -18.25 -23.29 19.60
N GLN A 38 -18.95 -22.17 19.35
CA GLN A 38 -18.94 -21.46 18.06
C GLN A 38 -17.65 -20.67 17.90
N ARG A 39 -17.18 -20.02 18.96
CA ARG A 39 -15.87 -19.35 19.02
C ARG A 39 -14.76 -20.31 18.60
N ALA A 40 -14.68 -21.50 19.20
CA ALA A 40 -13.67 -22.49 18.86
C ALA A 40 -13.71 -22.87 17.36
N LYS A 41 -14.92 -23.06 16.82
CA LYS A 41 -15.12 -23.39 15.40
C LYS A 41 -14.69 -22.26 14.46
N ILE A 42 -15.07 -21.02 14.77
CA ILE A 42 -14.68 -19.82 14.01
C ILE A 42 -13.16 -19.68 13.98
N LEU A 43 -12.52 -19.74 15.15
CA LEU A 43 -11.07 -19.58 15.26
C LEU A 43 -10.31 -20.71 14.57
N ALA A 44 -10.81 -21.95 14.63
CA ALA A 44 -10.23 -23.06 13.87
C ALA A 44 -10.28 -22.82 12.36
N ILE A 45 -11.39 -22.29 11.83
CA ILE A 45 -11.51 -21.93 10.41
C ILE A 45 -10.54 -20.81 10.06
N VAL A 46 -10.45 -19.77 10.90
CA VAL A 46 -9.53 -18.65 10.71
C VAL A 46 -8.08 -19.14 10.59
N VAL A 47 -7.63 -19.98 11.53
CA VAL A 47 -6.27 -20.58 11.50
C VAL A 47 -6.07 -21.48 10.29
N LEU A 48 -7.06 -22.29 9.93
CA LEU A 48 -6.97 -23.17 8.77
C LEU A 48 -6.80 -22.35 7.48
N PHE A 49 -7.61 -21.31 7.31
CA PHE A 49 -7.63 -20.49 6.10
C PHE A 49 -6.42 -19.56 5.99
N SER A 50 -5.91 -19.03 7.11
CA SER A 50 -4.72 -18.16 7.11
C SER A 50 -3.42 -18.87 6.75
N ASN A 51 -3.39 -20.21 6.85
CA ASN A 51 -2.23 -21.04 6.55
C ASN A 51 -2.29 -21.66 5.14
N GLN A 52 -3.26 -21.28 4.30
CA GLN A 52 -3.32 -21.76 2.91
C GLN A 52 -2.51 -20.84 1.98
N SER A 53 -2.00 -21.38 0.87
CA SER A 53 -1.37 -20.56 -0.17
C SER A 53 -2.38 -19.70 -0.95
N ASP A 54 -3.66 -20.10 -0.94
CA ASP A 54 -4.73 -19.41 -1.64
C ASP A 54 -5.00 -18.03 -1.00
N LYS A 55 -4.66 -16.97 -1.74
CA LYS A 55 -4.84 -15.57 -1.31
C LYS A 55 -6.28 -15.22 -0.97
N LEU A 56 -7.28 -15.86 -1.59
CA LEU A 56 -8.69 -15.61 -1.27
C LEU A 56 -9.06 -16.18 0.10
N LEU A 57 -8.55 -17.38 0.43
CA LEU A 57 -8.75 -17.96 1.76
C LEU A 57 -8.05 -17.13 2.84
N ASN A 58 -6.83 -16.64 2.59
CA ASN A 58 -6.14 -15.75 3.51
C ASN A 58 -6.93 -14.45 3.76
N LYS A 59 -7.48 -13.83 2.70
CA LYS A 59 -8.36 -12.65 2.84
C LYS A 59 -9.63 -12.96 3.61
N LEU A 60 -10.21 -14.14 3.41
CA LEU A 60 -11.39 -14.59 4.13
C LEU A 60 -11.09 -14.82 5.62
N ALA A 61 -9.95 -15.42 5.95
CA ALA A 61 -9.47 -15.59 7.32
C ALA A 61 -9.33 -14.23 8.03
N TYR A 62 -8.65 -13.27 7.38
CA TYR A 62 -8.51 -11.91 7.90
C TYR A 62 -9.88 -11.25 8.15
N ARG A 63 -10.81 -11.36 7.19
CA ARG A 63 -12.16 -10.81 7.33
C ARG A 63 -12.91 -11.45 8.50
N MET A 64 -12.81 -12.77 8.66
CA MET A 64 -13.45 -13.49 9.76
C MET A 64 -12.86 -13.10 11.11
N ALA A 65 -11.53 -12.97 11.21
CA ALA A 65 -10.86 -12.51 12.43
C ALA A 65 -11.26 -11.08 12.81
N LEU A 66 -11.38 -10.18 11.81
CA LEU A 66 -11.87 -8.82 12.03
C LEU A 66 -13.33 -8.81 12.51
N ALA A 67 -14.21 -9.55 11.84
CA ALA A 67 -15.62 -9.63 12.23
C ALA A 67 -15.78 -10.23 13.65
N TYR A 68 -14.99 -11.26 13.96
CA TYR A 68 -14.93 -11.84 15.30
C TYR A 68 -14.47 -10.81 16.35
N GLY A 69 -13.39 -10.07 16.09
CA GLY A 69 -12.89 -9.05 17.02
C GLY A 69 -13.87 -7.89 17.23
N LEU A 70 -14.53 -7.43 16.16
CA LEU A 70 -15.57 -6.40 16.25
C LEU A 70 -16.78 -6.86 17.08
N LYS A 71 -17.13 -8.15 16.99
CA LYS A 71 -18.30 -8.72 17.68
C LYS A 71 -18.04 -9.10 19.13
N THR A 72 -16.83 -9.59 19.43
CA THR A 72 -16.47 -10.13 20.75
C THR A 72 -15.56 -9.21 21.56
N PHE A 73 -15.05 -8.13 20.95
CA PHE A 73 -13.99 -7.28 21.47
C PHE A 73 -12.65 -8.00 21.72
N ASP A 74 -12.52 -9.27 21.30
CA ASP A 74 -11.28 -10.04 21.34
C ASP A 74 -10.54 -9.90 20.00
N TYR A 75 -9.61 -8.95 19.94
CA TYR A 75 -8.83 -8.65 18.74
C TYR A 75 -7.54 -9.46 18.63
N LYS A 76 -7.24 -10.37 19.57
CA LYS A 76 -6.02 -11.17 19.55
C LYS A 76 -5.85 -11.98 18.25
N PRO A 77 -6.88 -12.67 17.71
CA PRO A 77 -6.75 -13.38 16.44
C PRO A 77 -6.42 -12.45 15.26
N LEU A 78 -7.00 -11.24 15.23
CA LEU A 78 -6.72 -10.27 14.18
C LEU A 78 -5.28 -9.75 14.28
N TYR A 79 -4.82 -9.46 15.49
CA TYR A 79 -3.44 -9.05 15.74
C TYR A 79 -2.44 -10.10 15.30
N ASP A 80 -2.66 -11.37 15.70
CA ASP A 80 -1.77 -12.48 15.35
C ASP A 80 -1.70 -12.68 13.82
N ILE A 81 -2.82 -12.52 13.11
CA ILE A 81 -2.80 -12.56 11.63
C ILE A 81 -2.07 -11.34 11.07
N ALA A 82 -2.37 -10.14 11.56
CA ALA A 82 -1.82 -8.89 11.03
C ALA A 82 -0.30 -8.83 11.16
N ILE A 83 0.26 -9.23 12.32
CA ILE A 83 1.71 -9.24 12.54
C ILE A 83 2.41 -10.25 11.63
N ASN A 84 1.85 -11.45 11.48
CA ASN A 84 2.45 -12.53 10.67
C ASN A 84 2.30 -12.30 9.15
N THR A 85 1.39 -11.43 8.73
CA THR A 85 1.15 -11.09 7.32
C THR A 85 1.75 -9.74 6.91
N GLY A 86 2.50 -9.09 7.81
CA GLY A 86 3.14 -7.80 7.52
C GLY A 86 2.18 -6.61 7.45
N LEU A 87 0.96 -6.74 8.00
CA LEU A 87 -0.04 -5.68 8.10
C LEU A 87 0.21 -4.81 9.35
N ILE A 88 1.43 -4.33 9.49
CA ILE A 88 1.93 -3.60 10.67
C ILE A 88 1.09 -2.36 11.05
N PRO A 89 0.49 -1.59 10.12
CA PRO A 89 -0.38 -0.47 10.49
C PRO A 89 -1.61 -0.93 11.29
N VAL A 90 -2.14 -2.13 11.00
CA VAL A 90 -3.25 -2.72 11.76
C VAL A 90 -2.79 -3.10 13.17
N VAL A 91 -1.59 -3.66 13.30
CA VAL A 91 -0.97 -3.97 14.61
C VAL A 91 -0.86 -2.71 15.45
N ALA A 92 -0.30 -1.64 14.89
CA ALA A 92 -0.16 -0.35 15.57
C ALA A 92 -1.52 0.24 15.98
N LEU A 93 -2.52 0.16 15.11
CA LEU A 93 -3.88 0.62 15.40
C LEU A 93 -4.51 -0.16 16.57
N LEU A 94 -4.42 -1.49 16.55
CA LEU A 94 -5.03 -2.31 17.61
C LEU A 94 -4.39 -2.03 18.98
N LYS A 95 -3.09 -1.73 19.03
CA LYS A 95 -2.42 -1.28 20.26
C LYS A 95 -2.97 0.08 20.75
N GLN A 96 -3.21 1.02 19.84
CA GLN A 96 -3.74 2.35 20.19
C GLN A 96 -5.20 2.31 20.67
N VAL A 97 -6.02 1.43 20.12
CA VAL A 97 -7.47 1.39 20.40
C VAL A 97 -7.80 0.80 21.79
N ASN A 98 -6.79 0.54 22.64
CA ASN A 98 -6.96 -0.21 23.90
C ASN A 98 -7.69 -1.55 23.69
N ALA A 99 -7.70 -2.10 22.46
CA ALA A 99 -8.22 -3.44 22.17
C ALA A 99 -7.44 -4.54 22.92
N PHE A 100 -6.28 -4.18 23.47
CA PHE A 100 -5.40 -4.99 24.30
C PHE A 100 -5.39 -4.59 25.79
N SER A 101 -6.30 -3.72 26.24
CA SER A 101 -6.46 -3.43 27.67
C SER A 101 -7.18 -4.57 28.40
N VAL A 102 -6.59 -5.77 28.33
CA VAL A 102 -6.90 -6.89 29.22
C VAL A 102 -5.74 -6.99 30.20
N ASP A 103 -6.02 -6.53 31.41
CA ASP A 103 -5.23 -6.61 32.64
C ASP A 103 -3.90 -5.85 32.72
N ASN A 104 -3.77 -5.13 33.83
CA ASN A 104 -2.65 -4.28 34.26
C ASN A 104 -1.30 -5.03 34.46
N GLY A 105 -1.11 -6.20 33.85
CA GLY A 105 0.11 -7.02 33.91
C GLY A 105 0.81 -7.26 32.57
N MET A 106 0.18 -6.98 31.43
CA MET A 106 0.78 -7.19 30.09
C MET A 106 1.38 -5.93 29.44
N GLN A 107 1.12 -4.75 30.01
CA GLN A 107 1.53 -3.47 29.41
C GLN A 107 3.06 -3.30 29.38
N ASP A 108 3.79 -4.03 30.23
CA ASP A 108 5.26 -4.04 30.30
C ASP A 108 5.88 -5.46 30.17
N SER A 109 5.23 -6.37 29.43
CA SER A 109 5.86 -7.67 29.15
C SER A 109 7.02 -7.52 28.15
N PHE A 110 8.04 -8.38 28.27
CA PHE A 110 9.14 -8.45 27.29
C PHE A 110 8.61 -8.61 25.86
N ILE A 111 7.55 -9.42 25.66
CA ILE A 111 6.94 -9.64 24.35
C ILE A 111 6.27 -8.37 23.83
N SER A 112 5.57 -7.60 24.68
CA SER A 112 4.97 -6.33 24.22
C SER A 112 6.05 -5.37 23.74
N ASN A 113 7.08 -5.15 24.56
CA ASN A 113 8.21 -4.27 24.23
C ASN A 113 8.94 -4.72 22.95
N LEU A 114 9.17 -6.04 22.80
CA LEU A 114 9.76 -6.60 21.58
C LEU A 114 8.89 -6.30 20.35
N MET A 115 7.56 -6.44 20.47
CA MET A 115 6.63 -6.16 19.38
C MET A 115 6.52 -4.67 19.08
N ASP A 116 6.61 -3.79 20.08
CA ASP A 116 6.68 -2.34 19.88
C ASP A 116 7.93 -1.95 19.10
N SER A 117 9.09 -2.45 19.52
CA SER A 117 10.34 -2.24 18.79
C SER A 117 10.28 -2.81 17.36
N TYR A 118 9.63 -3.96 17.16
CA TYR A 118 9.43 -4.52 15.83
C TYR A 118 8.59 -3.60 14.95
N VAL A 119 7.45 -3.10 15.45
CA VAL A 119 6.55 -2.16 14.74
C VAL A 119 7.29 -0.86 14.36
N ASP A 120 8.16 -0.36 15.23
CA ASP A 120 8.93 0.86 14.96
C ASP A 120 9.90 0.74 13.79
N ASN A 121 10.36 -0.47 13.44
CA ASN A 121 11.15 -0.68 12.22
C ASN A 121 10.37 -0.37 10.92
N PHE A 122 9.03 -0.30 11.00
CA PHE A 122 8.16 0.03 9.88
C PHE A 122 7.60 1.47 9.97
N ARG A 123 8.07 2.28 10.92
CA ARG A 123 7.62 3.66 11.11
C ARG A 123 8.55 4.62 10.39
N VAL A 124 8.02 5.38 9.44
CA VAL A 124 8.73 6.43 8.70
C VAL A 124 7.91 7.72 8.81
N HIS A 125 8.55 8.82 9.26
CA HIS A 125 7.88 10.12 9.44
C HIS A 125 6.55 10.05 10.24
N ASN A 126 6.53 9.21 11.29
CA ASN A 126 5.37 8.94 12.14
C ASN A 126 4.19 8.20 11.47
N ILE A 127 4.39 7.68 10.26
CA ILE A 127 3.46 6.80 9.56
C ILE A 127 4.00 5.38 9.66
N VAL A 128 3.15 4.45 10.08
CA VAL A 128 3.47 3.02 10.08
C VAL A 128 3.13 2.45 8.71
N HIS A 129 4.08 1.75 8.09
CA HIS A 129 3.95 1.15 6.76
C HIS A 129 3.74 -0.36 6.85
N THR A 130 3.17 -0.95 5.80
CA THR A 130 3.16 -2.42 5.66
C THR A 130 4.56 -2.92 5.30
N GLU A 131 4.83 -4.19 5.57
CA GLU A 131 6.10 -4.82 5.16
C GLU A 131 6.34 -4.71 3.66
N GLN A 132 5.30 -4.87 2.85
CA GLN A 132 5.38 -4.74 1.40
C GLN A 132 5.70 -3.31 0.95
N GLN A 133 5.20 -2.29 1.66
CA GLN A 133 5.53 -0.90 1.37
C GLN A 133 7.00 -0.60 1.70
N VAL A 134 7.50 -1.06 2.85
CA VAL A 134 8.91 -0.93 3.23
C VAL A 134 9.83 -1.64 2.22
N ALA A 135 9.49 -2.87 1.83
CA ALA A 135 10.24 -3.62 0.83
C ALA A 135 10.27 -2.91 -0.53
N LEU A 136 9.14 -2.34 -0.95
CA LEU A 136 9.05 -1.59 -2.21
C LEU A 136 9.89 -0.29 -2.18
N ASN A 137 9.84 0.45 -1.08
CA ASN A 137 10.68 1.62 -0.88
C ASN A 137 12.17 1.24 -0.89
N GLY A 138 12.55 0.16 -0.19
CA GLY A 138 13.92 -0.35 -0.17
C GLY A 138 14.42 -0.77 -1.55
N PHE A 139 13.59 -1.47 -2.33
CA PHE A 139 13.91 -1.82 -3.72
C PHE A 139 14.19 -0.56 -4.56
N PHE A 140 13.37 0.48 -4.41
CA PHE A 140 13.52 1.73 -5.17
C PHE A 140 14.79 2.50 -4.76
N SER A 141 15.10 2.58 -3.47
CA SER A 141 16.33 3.22 -2.98
C SER A 141 17.59 2.54 -3.50
N GLN A 142 17.60 1.20 -3.58
CA GLN A 142 18.73 0.42 -4.09
C GLN A 142 18.96 0.60 -5.60
N HIS A 143 17.90 0.85 -6.36
CA HIS A 143 17.95 1.02 -7.82
C HIS A 143 17.78 2.50 -8.24
N SER A 144 18.14 3.43 -7.37
CA SER A 144 17.93 4.88 -7.58
C SER A 144 18.71 5.49 -8.75
N GLN A 145 19.70 4.77 -9.29
CA GLN A 145 20.49 5.16 -10.47
C GLN A 145 20.10 4.38 -11.73
N ASP A 146 19.19 3.40 -11.61
CA ASP A 146 18.77 2.54 -12.71
C ASP A 146 17.39 2.96 -13.25
N SER A 147 17.11 2.57 -14.49
CA SER A 147 15.75 2.63 -15.01
C SER A 147 14.92 1.49 -14.42
N ALA A 148 13.96 1.82 -13.55
CA ALA A 148 13.07 0.86 -12.91
C ALA A 148 11.61 1.07 -13.34
N THR A 149 10.86 -0.03 -13.48
CA THR A 149 9.42 -0.02 -13.72
C THR A 149 8.71 -0.70 -12.57
N VAL A 150 7.74 -0.02 -11.95
CA VAL A 150 6.96 -0.53 -10.82
C VAL A 150 5.51 -0.69 -11.23
N VAL A 151 5.00 -1.91 -11.16
CA VAL A 151 3.58 -2.22 -11.33
C VAL A 151 3.00 -2.63 -9.98
N ALA A 152 2.28 -1.71 -9.35
CA ALA A 152 1.66 -1.95 -8.05
C ALA A 152 0.26 -1.30 -7.96
N PRO A 153 -0.69 -1.91 -7.23
CA PRO A 153 -1.95 -1.25 -6.88
C PRO A 153 -1.73 0.06 -6.10
N THR A 154 -2.67 1.00 -6.18
CA THR A 154 -2.56 2.32 -5.51
C THR A 154 -2.32 2.23 -4.01
N SER A 155 -2.83 1.17 -3.36
CA SER A 155 -2.63 0.91 -1.92
C SER A 155 -1.17 0.63 -1.52
N TYR A 156 -0.30 0.31 -2.47
CA TYR A 156 1.14 0.10 -2.22
C TYR A 156 1.91 1.41 -2.06
N GLY A 157 1.23 2.57 -2.13
CA GLY A 157 1.89 3.84 -1.89
C GLY A 157 2.73 4.32 -3.06
N LYS A 158 2.30 4.09 -4.31
CA LYS A 158 3.00 4.61 -5.51
C LYS A 158 3.32 6.10 -5.40
N SER A 159 2.37 6.89 -4.92
CA SER A 159 2.58 8.33 -4.71
C SER A 159 3.61 8.63 -3.62
N GLU A 160 3.80 7.73 -2.65
CA GLU A 160 4.85 7.84 -1.62
C GLU A 160 6.22 7.55 -2.22
N LEU A 161 6.32 6.56 -3.12
CA LEU A 161 7.56 6.32 -3.87
C LEU A 161 8.02 7.55 -4.65
N ILE A 162 7.08 8.28 -5.27
CA ILE A 162 7.39 9.55 -5.96
C ILE A 162 8.00 10.55 -4.98
N MET A 163 7.42 10.66 -3.78
CA MET A 163 7.92 11.57 -2.73
C MET A 163 9.32 11.17 -2.26
N SER A 164 9.53 9.89 -1.95
CA SER A 164 10.85 9.38 -1.54
C SER A 164 11.88 9.55 -2.66
N ALA A 165 11.51 9.31 -3.92
CA ALA A 165 12.38 9.52 -5.07
C ALA A 165 12.86 10.98 -5.16
N ILE A 166 11.94 11.94 -4.99
CA ILE A 166 12.27 13.36 -4.93
C ILE A 166 13.17 13.65 -3.72
N GLU A 167 12.86 13.12 -2.55
CA GLU A 167 13.66 13.35 -1.35
C GLU A 167 15.13 12.89 -1.50
N TYR A 168 15.35 11.72 -2.12
CA TYR A 168 16.69 11.17 -2.36
C TYR A 168 17.46 11.86 -3.49
N ALA A 169 16.77 12.38 -4.51
CA ALA A 169 17.38 13.02 -5.68
C ALA A 169 17.74 14.50 -5.40
N LYS A 170 18.51 14.76 -4.33
CA LYS A 170 18.94 16.09 -3.93
C LYS A 170 19.67 16.83 -5.05
N ASN A 171 19.37 18.11 -5.23
CA ASN A 171 20.01 19.01 -6.18
C ASN A 171 19.94 18.53 -7.64
N LYS A 172 18.90 17.79 -8.01
CA LYS A 172 18.66 17.30 -9.38
C LYS A 172 17.44 17.96 -10.00
N ASN A 173 17.42 18.02 -11.33
CA ASN A 173 16.24 18.35 -12.11
C ASN A 173 15.38 17.09 -12.29
N ILE A 174 14.23 17.06 -11.63
CA ILE A 174 13.34 15.89 -11.60
C ILE A 174 12.06 16.22 -12.36
N CYS A 175 11.70 15.40 -13.35
CA CYS A 175 10.41 15.50 -14.03
C CYS A 175 9.45 14.41 -13.54
N VAL A 176 8.34 14.82 -12.93
CA VAL A 176 7.20 13.96 -12.61
C VAL A 176 6.12 14.17 -13.67
N LEU A 177 5.96 13.18 -14.54
CA LEU A 177 4.96 13.15 -15.58
C LEU A 177 3.69 12.50 -15.06
N VAL A 178 2.58 13.23 -15.12
CA VAL A 178 1.26 12.80 -14.63
C VAL A 178 0.21 12.83 -15.76
N PRO A 179 -0.81 11.96 -15.74
CA PRO A 179 -1.74 11.83 -16.86
C PRO A 179 -2.78 12.97 -16.92
N SER A 180 -3.05 13.68 -15.81
CA SER A 180 -4.12 14.69 -15.76
C SER A 180 -3.73 15.95 -14.98
N LYS A 181 -4.46 17.05 -15.24
CA LYS A 181 -4.32 18.31 -14.49
C LYS A 181 -4.67 18.16 -13.02
N SER A 182 -5.62 17.28 -12.70
CA SER A 182 -6.03 17.01 -11.32
C SER A 182 -4.90 16.32 -10.54
N LEU A 183 -4.26 15.30 -11.14
CA LEU A 183 -3.10 14.63 -10.56
C LEU A 183 -1.90 15.59 -10.45
N LEU A 184 -1.71 16.48 -11.42
CA LEU A 184 -0.69 17.53 -11.32
C LEU A 184 -0.90 18.42 -10.10
N ALA A 185 -2.12 18.91 -9.88
CA ALA A 185 -2.44 19.74 -8.71
C ALA A 185 -2.23 18.98 -7.40
N GLN A 186 -2.65 17.71 -7.36
CA GLN A 186 -2.49 16.83 -6.19
C GLN A 186 -1.02 16.56 -5.88
N THR A 187 -0.22 16.16 -6.87
CA THR A 187 1.22 15.86 -6.72
C THR A 187 1.99 17.12 -6.33
N ARG A 188 1.71 18.27 -6.97
CA ARG A 188 2.31 19.56 -6.58
C ARG A 188 2.02 19.89 -5.12
N LYS A 189 0.75 19.78 -4.70
CA LYS A 189 0.36 20.03 -3.30
C LYS A 189 1.09 19.09 -2.34
N ARG A 190 1.16 17.80 -2.66
CA ARG A 190 1.86 16.81 -1.84
C ARG A 190 3.34 17.13 -1.67
N ILE A 191 4.02 17.58 -2.73
CA ILE A 191 5.43 17.99 -2.65
C ILE A 191 5.63 19.21 -1.75
N LEU A 192 4.72 20.19 -1.83
CA LEU A 192 4.75 21.36 -0.94
C LEU A 192 4.51 20.96 0.52
N ASP A 193 3.51 20.11 0.76
CA ASP A 193 3.14 19.67 2.11
C ASP A 193 4.26 18.83 2.77
N ALA A 194 5.06 18.12 1.96
CA ALA A 194 6.21 17.34 2.44
C ALA A 194 7.40 18.20 2.90
N LYS A 195 7.46 19.49 2.52
CA LYS A 195 8.52 20.44 2.95
C LYS A 195 9.95 19.92 2.75
N ILE A 196 10.21 19.30 1.59
CA ILE A 196 11.53 18.76 1.25
C ILE A 196 12.53 19.92 1.15
N GLU A 197 13.57 19.90 2.00
CA GLU A 197 14.48 21.03 2.25
C GLU A 197 15.14 21.60 0.97
N TRP A 198 15.53 20.73 0.04
CA TRP A 198 16.22 21.15 -1.19
C TRP A 198 15.27 21.62 -2.29
N VAL A 199 13.96 21.33 -2.18
CA VAL A 199 12.98 21.67 -3.22
C VAL A 199 12.54 23.13 -3.06
N SER A 200 13.29 24.03 -3.69
CA SER A 200 12.98 25.47 -3.69
C SER A 200 11.91 25.85 -4.71
N ARG A 201 11.81 25.11 -5.82
CA ARG A 201 10.93 25.45 -6.96
C ARG A 201 10.20 24.24 -7.51
N ILE A 202 8.88 24.40 -7.66
CA ILE A 202 8.01 23.44 -8.34
C ILE A 202 7.42 24.06 -9.60
N ILE A 203 7.88 23.59 -10.76
CA ILE A 203 7.43 24.04 -12.08
C ILE A 203 6.29 23.15 -12.54
N SER A 204 5.11 23.72 -12.75
CA SER A 204 3.97 22.97 -13.28
C SER A 204 3.40 23.54 -14.58
N HIS A 205 4.02 24.62 -15.06
CA HIS A 205 3.65 25.36 -16.25
C HIS A 205 4.93 25.80 -16.96
N PRO A 206 5.00 25.71 -18.30
CA PRO A 206 6.19 26.16 -19.05
C PRO A 206 6.59 27.60 -18.73
N GLU A 207 5.61 28.47 -18.50
CA GLU A 207 5.80 29.89 -18.21
C GLU A 207 6.47 30.14 -16.84
N MET A 208 6.50 29.14 -15.95
CA MET A 208 7.19 29.23 -14.65
C MET A 208 8.68 28.89 -14.74
N CYS A 209 9.14 28.39 -15.89
CA CYS A 209 10.54 28.05 -16.11
C CYS A 209 11.33 29.34 -16.36
N SER A 210 12.33 29.60 -15.53
CA SER A 210 13.35 30.62 -15.83
C SER A 210 14.62 29.94 -16.34
N ASN A 211 15.50 30.71 -16.99
CA ASN A 211 16.84 30.24 -17.39
C ASN A 211 17.78 30.06 -16.18
N SER A 212 17.28 29.88 -14.96
CA SER A 212 18.13 29.60 -13.80
C SER A 212 18.58 28.15 -13.81
N GLU A 213 19.84 27.93 -13.42
CA GLU A 213 20.44 26.60 -13.23
C GLU A 213 20.04 25.95 -11.90
N GLU A 214 19.06 26.52 -11.18
CA GLU A 214 18.66 26.02 -9.87
C GLU A 214 17.91 24.68 -10.00
N PRO A 215 18.32 23.64 -9.25
CA PRO A 215 17.62 22.37 -9.19
C PRO A 215 16.13 22.55 -8.94
N SER A 216 15.31 21.93 -9.79
CA SER A 216 13.87 22.15 -9.79
C SER A 216 13.10 20.84 -9.95
N VAL A 217 11.93 20.78 -9.31
CA VAL A 217 10.98 19.68 -9.50
C VAL A 217 9.90 20.12 -10.48
N TYR A 218 9.77 19.38 -11.58
CA TYR A 218 8.81 19.64 -12.64
C TYR A 218 7.64 18.66 -12.50
N VAL A 219 6.43 19.16 -12.29
CA VAL A 219 5.22 18.32 -12.23
C VAL A 219 4.35 18.67 -13.42
N LEU A 220 4.35 17.83 -14.45
CA LEU A 220 3.85 18.18 -15.78
C LEU A 220 2.95 17.09 -16.35
N THR A 221 2.01 17.50 -17.20
CA THR A 221 1.32 16.57 -18.11
C THR A 221 2.13 16.36 -19.38
N GLN A 222 1.82 15.33 -20.16
CA GLN A 222 2.49 15.05 -21.44
C GLN A 222 2.50 16.28 -22.37
N GLU A 223 1.34 16.94 -22.55
CA GLU A 223 1.22 18.14 -23.37
C GLU A 223 2.15 19.28 -22.89
N ARG A 224 2.19 19.51 -21.56
CA ARG A 224 3.00 20.58 -20.97
C ARG A 224 4.49 20.29 -21.05
N LEU A 225 4.89 19.03 -20.89
CA LEU A 225 6.28 18.60 -21.05
C LEU A 225 6.75 18.83 -22.50
N THR A 226 5.94 18.43 -23.49
CA THR A 226 6.27 18.66 -24.92
C THR A 226 6.42 20.15 -25.23
N ARG A 227 5.53 21.01 -24.71
CA ARG A 227 5.64 22.46 -24.87
C ARG A 227 6.91 23.02 -24.22
N LEU A 228 7.25 22.56 -23.02
CA LEU A 228 8.44 22.98 -22.30
C LEU A 228 9.72 22.62 -23.06
N LEU A 229 9.86 21.38 -23.54
CA LEU A 229 11.00 20.92 -24.32
C LEU A 229 11.12 21.61 -25.68
N ASN A 230 10.01 22.09 -26.24
CA ASN A 230 10.04 22.90 -27.45
C ASN A 230 10.56 24.32 -27.21
N GLN A 231 10.25 24.90 -26.05
CA GLN A 231 10.67 26.24 -25.68
C GLN A 231 12.11 26.29 -25.15
N TYR A 232 12.52 25.29 -24.36
CA TYR A 232 13.83 25.23 -23.71
C TYR A 232 14.61 24.01 -24.19
N LYS A 233 15.34 24.15 -25.31
CA LYS A 233 16.05 23.05 -25.99
C LYS A 233 17.24 22.48 -25.20
N THR A 234 17.78 23.25 -24.26
CA THR A 234 18.91 22.84 -23.41
C THR A 234 18.47 22.24 -22.08
N LEU A 235 17.16 22.20 -21.80
CA LEU A 235 16.65 21.63 -20.56
C LEU A 235 16.89 20.12 -20.52
N THR A 236 17.51 19.68 -19.44
CA THR A 236 17.79 18.26 -19.17
C THR A 236 17.21 17.88 -17.81
N PHE A 237 16.82 16.61 -17.69
CA PHE A 237 16.34 16.03 -16.44
C PHE A 237 17.28 14.91 -16.02
N ASP A 238 17.70 14.93 -14.76
CA ASP A 238 18.50 13.86 -14.17
C ASP A 238 17.63 12.65 -13.81
N MET A 239 16.33 12.87 -13.59
CA MET A 239 15.37 11.83 -13.25
C MET A 239 14.01 12.13 -13.88
N VAL A 240 13.38 11.11 -14.46
CA VAL A 240 12.01 11.18 -14.97
C VAL A 240 11.18 10.09 -14.30
N ILE A 241 10.11 10.51 -13.63
CA ILE A 241 9.13 9.66 -12.97
C ILE A 241 7.84 9.74 -13.79
N VAL A 242 7.37 8.59 -14.26
CA VAL A 242 6.17 8.51 -15.10
C VAL A 242 5.05 7.83 -14.32
N ASP A 243 4.05 8.60 -13.91
CA ASP A 243 2.86 8.07 -13.26
C ASP A 243 1.83 7.59 -14.29
N GLU A 244 1.20 6.46 -13.99
CA GLU A 244 0.28 5.74 -14.89
C GLU A 244 0.79 5.61 -16.33
N ALA A 245 2.03 5.13 -16.49
CA ALA A 245 2.73 5.00 -17.77
C ALA A 245 1.96 4.21 -18.84
N HIS A 246 1.07 3.29 -18.45
CA HIS A 246 0.22 2.53 -19.38
C HIS A 246 -0.65 3.46 -20.25
N ASN A 247 -1.16 4.56 -19.69
CA ASN A 247 -1.99 5.53 -20.41
C ASN A 247 -1.23 6.30 -21.50
N ILE A 248 0.10 6.34 -21.41
CA ILE A 248 0.95 7.02 -22.38
C ILE A 248 1.19 6.11 -23.60
N LEU A 249 1.27 4.80 -23.39
CA LEU A 249 1.54 3.79 -24.43
C LEU A 249 0.30 3.43 -25.25
N ASP A 250 -0.90 3.53 -24.66
CA ASP A 250 -2.15 3.13 -25.33
C ASP A 250 -2.58 4.04 -26.50
N LYS A 251 -1.88 5.16 -26.75
CA LYS A 251 -2.21 6.09 -27.83
C LYS A 251 -1.68 5.70 -29.22
N ASP A 252 -0.82 4.67 -29.32
CA ASP A 252 -0.25 4.25 -30.62
C ASP A 252 -1.03 3.12 -31.32
N GLY A 253 -2.21 2.76 -30.79
CA GLY A 253 -3.06 1.70 -31.34
C GLY A 253 -3.94 2.05 -32.55
N ARG A 254 -3.78 3.21 -33.22
CA ARG A 254 -4.59 3.55 -34.42
C ARG A 254 -3.84 4.33 -35.52
N ASN A 255 -3.53 3.57 -36.59
CA ASN A 255 -3.60 3.93 -38.01
C ASN A 255 -2.63 4.95 -38.61
N GLY A 256 -1.42 4.49 -38.94
CA GLY A 256 -0.76 4.84 -40.20
C GLY A 256 -0.70 3.61 -41.10
N PRO A 257 -1.18 3.63 -42.36
CA PRO A 257 -1.05 2.46 -43.21
C PRO A 257 0.43 2.27 -43.53
N CYS A 258 0.94 1.06 -43.30
CA CYS A 258 2.11 0.59 -44.04
C CYS A 258 1.75 0.56 -45.52
N LYS A 259 2.23 1.55 -46.27
CA LYS A 259 2.62 1.48 -47.68
C LYS A 259 3.78 2.43 -47.92
#